data_AF-A0A960PBM9-F1
#
_entry.id   AF-A0A960PBM9-F1
#
_cell.length_a   1.000
_cell.length_b   1.000
_cell.length_c   1.000
_cell.angle_alpha   90.00
_cell.angle_beta   90.00
_cell.angle_gamma   90.00
#
_symmetry.space_group_name_H-M   'P 1'
#
loop_
_entity.id
_entity.type
_entity.pdbx_description
1 polymer ?
#
loop_
_entity_poly.entity_id
_entity_poly.type
_entity_poly.pdbx_seq_one_letter_code
_entity_poly.pdbx_strand_id
1 'polypeptide(L)'
;MPISFKTALCAFLLASSLAAQSVRGPLVTNDAWPRATTIDDWVADVMRIEGVEKATETEQAKALFQWVRLFNRMATGGMIQAFEGKHGAEDYVLDVHKTLFVYGWGFCDTTSRIAEAAWARYKHNPGAAQRVITQHEDGGYHTMYRLNLDGHWGAFDPRYGYYLIDHDAPDARILDWAEVGVDANIRKNQTYRNRSKPFFEYFGAEWERAFLINECFYESEAAWTDAGSPVECVFADPKYDPQVRFHDMDFTLLPGMTIERFWDNSERKFYRPTSKRAQREEAFLPEGRFYRVTEEMLDGNWPKHDPNFAKAAPYLARVPADEGYNEQV
;
A
#
# COMPACT_ATOMS: atom_id res chain seq x y z
N MET A 1 -53.56 25.00 -42.92
CA MET A 1 -53.75 24.47 -41.55
C MET A 1 -52.70 25.13 -40.66
N PRO A 2 -53.08 25.83 -39.58
CA PRO A 2 -52.11 26.49 -38.71
C PRO A 2 -51.48 25.47 -37.78
N ILE A 3 -50.14 25.41 -37.78
CA ILE A 3 -49.38 24.62 -36.82
C ILE A 3 -49.52 25.31 -35.46
N SER A 4 -50.10 24.60 -34.50
CA SER A 4 -50.33 25.07 -33.13
C SER A 4 -49.02 25.44 -32.45
N PHE A 5 -48.97 26.66 -31.89
CA PHE A 5 -47.85 27.22 -31.13
C PHE A 5 -47.49 26.39 -29.87
N LYS A 6 -48.38 25.47 -29.44
CA LYS A 6 -48.13 24.59 -28.29
C LYS A 6 -47.22 23.40 -28.61
N THR A 7 -47.07 23.01 -29.88
CA THR A 7 -46.24 21.87 -30.25
C THR A 7 -44.76 22.23 -30.41
N ALA A 8 -44.46 23.51 -30.68
CA ALA A 8 -43.07 23.99 -30.79
C ALA A 8 -42.38 24.17 -29.42
N LEU A 9 -43.15 24.43 -28.35
CA LEU A 9 -42.61 24.67 -27.02
C LEU A 9 -42.23 23.36 -26.28
N CYS A 10 -42.93 22.25 -26.56
CA CYS A 10 -42.54 20.93 -26.03
C CYS A 10 -41.29 20.37 -26.69
N ALA A 11 -41.01 20.72 -27.95
CA ALA A 11 -39.77 20.30 -28.63
C ALA A 11 -38.53 21.06 -28.14
N PHE A 12 -38.69 22.32 -27.71
CA PHE A 12 -37.58 23.12 -27.16
C PHE A 12 -37.23 22.76 -25.71
N LEU A 13 -38.17 22.20 -24.93
CA LEU A 13 -37.91 21.74 -23.56
C LEU A 13 -37.35 20.31 -23.48
N LEU A 14 -37.51 19.50 -24.54
CA LEU A 14 -36.91 18.16 -24.65
C LEU A 14 -35.51 18.18 -25.29
N ALA A 15 -35.12 19.27 -25.96
CA ALA A 15 -33.77 19.42 -26.51
C ALA A 15 -32.73 19.93 -25.48
N SER A 16 -33.18 20.44 -24.33
CA SER A 16 -32.30 20.98 -23.28
C SER A 16 -31.98 20.01 -22.13
N SER A 17 -32.48 18.78 -22.14
CA SER A 17 -32.21 17.77 -21.10
C SER A 17 -31.32 16.61 -21.54
N LEU A 18 -30.79 16.65 -22.78
CA LEU A 18 -29.71 15.79 -23.24
C LEU A 18 -28.40 16.59 -23.36
N ALA A 19 -28.14 17.51 -22.42
CA ALA A 19 -26.76 17.80 -22.07
C ALA A 19 -26.23 16.50 -21.47
N ALA A 20 -25.61 15.68 -22.31
CA ALA A 20 -25.06 14.41 -21.92
C ALA A 20 -24.17 14.65 -20.70
N GLN A 21 -24.61 14.16 -19.55
CA GLN A 21 -23.92 14.36 -18.29
C GLN A 21 -22.52 13.80 -18.47
N SER A 22 -21.50 14.63 -18.26
CA SER A 22 -20.14 14.15 -18.13
C SER A 22 -20.11 13.12 -17.01
N VAL A 23 -19.73 11.88 -17.33
CA VAL A 23 -19.52 10.84 -16.33
C VAL A 23 -18.20 11.18 -15.64
N ARG A 24 -18.28 11.74 -14.43
CA ARG A 24 -17.10 11.85 -13.57
C ARG A 24 -16.77 10.47 -13.01
N GLY A 25 -15.53 10.05 -13.22
CA GLY A 25 -14.91 8.85 -12.66
C GLY A 25 -15.81 7.62 -12.65
N PRO A 26 -15.87 6.79 -13.71
CA PRO A 26 -16.24 5.39 -13.54
C PRO A 26 -15.29 4.77 -12.52
N LEU A 27 -15.73 4.84 -11.27
CA LEU A 27 -15.06 4.30 -10.12
C LEU A 27 -15.42 2.83 -10.11
N VAL A 28 -14.43 1.96 -10.33
CA VAL A 28 -14.61 0.54 -10.04
C VAL A 28 -14.54 0.41 -8.52
N THR A 29 -15.65 0.71 -7.87
CA THR A 29 -15.90 0.37 -6.47
C THR A 29 -17.10 -0.54 -6.43
N ASN A 30 -17.08 -1.49 -5.52
CA ASN A 30 -18.22 -2.35 -5.22
C ASN A 30 -18.22 -2.62 -3.71
N ASP A 31 -19.18 -3.42 -3.26
CA ASP A 31 -19.31 -3.76 -1.85
C ASP A 31 -18.08 -4.45 -1.26
N ALA A 32 -17.17 -4.96 -2.11
CA ALA A 32 -15.96 -5.68 -1.76
C ALA A 32 -14.65 -4.96 -2.16
N TRP A 33 -14.70 -3.73 -2.71
CA TRP A 33 -13.49 -3.02 -3.16
C TRP A 33 -13.53 -1.52 -2.87
N PRO A 34 -12.52 -0.96 -2.18
CA PRO A 34 -12.54 0.43 -1.74
C PRO A 34 -12.36 1.39 -2.91
N ARG A 35 -12.89 2.60 -2.72
CA ARG A 35 -12.73 3.71 -3.67
C ARG A 35 -11.26 4.14 -3.73
N ALA A 36 -10.77 4.38 -4.94
CA ALA A 36 -9.38 4.77 -5.22
C ALA A 36 -9.25 6.25 -5.67
N THR A 37 -10.02 7.13 -5.03
CA THR A 37 -10.06 8.58 -5.33
C THR A 37 -9.25 9.39 -4.34
N THR A 38 -9.51 9.18 -3.05
CA THR A 38 -8.80 9.83 -1.95
C THR A 38 -8.40 8.78 -0.94
N ILE A 39 -7.30 9.01 -0.24
CA ILE A 39 -6.88 8.12 0.84
C ILE A 39 -7.91 8.09 1.99
N ASP A 40 -8.66 9.17 2.21
CA ASP A 40 -9.74 9.26 3.21
C ASP A 40 -10.91 8.34 2.84
N ASP A 41 -11.37 8.39 1.58
CA ASP A 41 -12.41 7.51 1.09
C ASP A 41 -11.95 6.05 1.10
N TRP A 42 -10.70 5.82 0.69
CA TRP A 42 -10.11 4.48 0.64
C TRP A 42 -10.08 3.84 2.04
N VAL A 43 -9.52 4.54 3.03
CA VAL A 43 -9.43 3.99 4.39
C VAL A 43 -10.81 3.83 5.04
N ALA A 44 -11.74 4.75 4.80
CA ALA A 44 -13.12 4.61 5.27
C ALA A 44 -13.80 3.37 4.67
N ASP A 45 -13.58 3.10 3.38
CA ASP A 45 -14.10 1.91 2.73
C ASP A 45 -13.43 0.63 3.20
N VAL A 46 -12.13 0.64 3.49
CA VAL A 46 -11.45 -0.50 4.13
C VAL A 46 -12.16 -0.89 5.41
N MET A 47 -12.43 0.08 6.29
CA MET A 47 -13.13 -0.19 7.55
C MET A 47 -14.55 -0.70 7.31
N ARG A 48 -15.24 -0.16 6.31
CA ARG A 48 -16.59 -0.59 5.90
C ARG A 48 -16.63 -2.00 5.36
N ILE A 49 -15.70 -2.36 4.48
CA ILE A 49 -15.65 -3.68 3.83
C ILE A 49 -15.34 -4.76 4.87
N GLU A 50 -14.46 -4.46 5.84
CA GLU A 50 -14.16 -5.39 6.93
C GLU A 50 -15.21 -5.36 8.07
N GLY A 51 -16.14 -4.40 8.08
CA GLY A 51 -17.17 -4.26 9.11
C GLY A 51 -16.62 -3.84 10.48
N VAL A 52 -15.52 -3.07 10.48
CA VAL A 52 -14.77 -2.67 11.70
C VAL A 52 -14.89 -1.17 12.01
N GLU A 53 -15.81 -0.43 11.37
CA GLU A 53 -15.95 1.02 11.57
C GLU A 53 -16.22 1.41 13.03
N LYS A 54 -16.88 0.51 13.77
CA LYS A 54 -17.21 0.67 15.19
C LYS A 54 -16.43 -0.27 16.12
N ALA A 55 -15.46 -1.00 15.58
CA ALA A 55 -14.60 -1.88 16.37
C ALA A 55 -13.53 -1.08 17.13
N THR A 56 -12.72 -1.76 17.93
CA THR A 56 -11.56 -1.16 18.60
C THR A 56 -10.53 -0.68 17.56
N GLU A 57 -9.67 0.26 17.95
CA GLU A 57 -8.64 0.74 17.04
C GLU A 57 -7.64 -0.36 16.68
N THR A 58 -7.44 -1.33 17.57
CA THR A 58 -6.68 -2.54 17.28
C THR A 58 -7.25 -3.33 16.10
N GLU A 59 -8.56 -3.61 16.08
CA GLU A 59 -9.19 -4.36 14.98
C GLU A 59 -9.15 -3.55 13.68
N GLN A 60 -9.39 -2.24 13.75
CA GLN A 60 -9.27 -1.33 12.61
C GLN A 60 -7.85 -1.31 12.05
N ALA A 61 -6.83 -1.29 12.92
CA ALA A 61 -5.44 -1.27 12.51
C ALA A 61 -4.99 -2.60 11.87
N LYS A 62 -5.51 -3.74 12.35
CA LYS A 62 -5.30 -5.04 11.69
C LYS A 62 -5.91 -5.05 10.28
N ALA A 63 -7.13 -4.51 10.13
CA ALA A 63 -7.76 -4.34 8.82
C ALA A 63 -6.92 -3.43 7.90
N LEU A 64 -6.53 -2.24 8.38
CA LEU A 64 -5.66 -1.34 7.62
C LEU A 64 -4.37 -2.05 7.18
N PHE A 65 -3.69 -2.73 8.10
CA PHE A 65 -2.45 -3.46 7.82
C PHE A 65 -2.62 -4.47 6.67
N GLN A 66 -3.72 -5.25 6.70
CA GLN A 66 -4.03 -6.22 5.65
C GLN A 66 -4.30 -5.54 4.30
N TRP A 67 -5.10 -4.47 4.27
CA TRP A 67 -5.46 -3.79 3.03
C TRP A 67 -4.32 -2.98 2.42
N VAL A 68 -3.49 -2.34 3.24
CA VAL A 68 -2.29 -1.64 2.77
C VAL A 68 -1.39 -2.61 2.02
N ARG A 69 -1.19 -3.83 2.55
CA ARG A 69 -0.40 -4.88 1.88
C ARG A 69 -1.08 -5.47 0.65
N LEU A 70 -2.42 -5.50 0.62
CA LEU A 70 -3.17 -5.92 -0.57
C LEU A 70 -3.06 -4.89 -1.72
N PHE A 71 -3.12 -3.59 -1.40
CA PHE A 71 -3.11 -2.50 -2.38
C PHE A 71 -1.72 -2.04 -2.80
N ASN A 72 -0.74 -2.15 -1.90
CA ASN A 72 0.63 -1.80 -2.15
C ASN A 72 1.49 -3.04 -1.95
N ARG A 73 1.63 -3.83 -3.02
CA ARG A 73 2.42 -5.05 -2.97
C ARG A 73 3.89 -4.71 -2.72
N MET A 74 4.49 -5.47 -1.81
CA MET A 74 5.93 -5.42 -1.63
C MET A 74 6.59 -5.95 -2.89
N ALA A 75 7.51 -5.17 -3.45
CA ALA A 75 8.20 -5.58 -4.67
C ALA A 75 9.48 -6.38 -4.32
N THR A 76 9.59 -7.58 -4.90
CA THR A 76 10.73 -8.49 -4.74
C THR A 76 11.33 -8.76 -6.14
N GLY A 77 12.46 -8.12 -6.45
CA GLY A 77 13.02 -8.06 -7.82
C GLY A 77 12.53 -6.85 -8.60
N GLY A 78 12.93 -6.66 -9.87
CA GLY A 78 12.39 -5.60 -10.76
C GLY A 78 12.64 -4.15 -10.29
N MET A 79 11.90 -3.18 -10.85
CA MET A 79 11.97 -1.78 -10.44
C MET A 79 11.17 -1.56 -9.15
N ILE A 80 11.85 -1.48 -8.01
CA ILE A 80 11.21 -1.68 -6.70
C ILE A 80 10.49 -0.40 -6.20
N GLN A 81 10.73 0.73 -6.87
CA GLN A 81 10.06 2.01 -6.62
C GLN A 81 9.61 2.63 -7.94
N ALA A 82 8.50 3.37 -7.91
CA ALA A 82 8.09 4.19 -9.04
C ALA A 82 8.99 5.43 -9.19
N PHE A 83 9.32 5.79 -10.43
CA PHE A 83 10.07 7.00 -10.75
C PHE A 83 9.30 7.88 -11.72
N GLU A 84 9.30 9.18 -11.45
CA GLU A 84 8.73 10.20 -12.33
C GLU A 84 9.67 11.39 -12.41
N GLY A 85 9.54 12.18 -13.47
CA GLY A 85 10.27 13.43 -13.64
C GLY A 85 10.67 13.68 -15.09
N LYS A 86 11.50 14.70 -15.27
CA LYS A 86 12.10 14.97 -16.59
C LYS A 86 13.10 13.86 -16.91
N HIS A 87 13.23 13.55 -18.20
CA HIS A 87 14.23 12.59 -18.67
C HIS A 87 15.63 12.90 -18.13
N GLY A 88 16.26 11.92 -17.49
CA GLY A 88 17.59 12.03 -16.86
C GLY A 88 17.58 12.67 -15.47
N ALA A 89 16.42 13.08 -14.97
CA ALA A 89 16.22 13.71 -13.66
C ALA A 89 15.00 13.12 -12.94
N GLU A 90 14.63 11.88 -13.26
CA GLU A 90 13.57 11.15 -12.57
C GLU A 90 13.97 10.81 -11.12
N ASP A 91 13.04 10.95 -10.18
CA ASP A 91 13.21 10.61 -8.77
C ASP A 91 12.06 9.73 -8.27
N TYR A 92 12.25 9.13 -7.08
CA TYR A 92 11.25 8.29 -6.45
C TYR A 92 9.94 9.05 -6.23
N VAL A 93 8.83 8.39 -6.55
CA VAL A 93 7.49 8.93 -6.27
C VAL A 93 7.20 8.81 -4.79
N LEU A 94 7.10 9.96 -4.11
CA LEU A 94 6.75 10.03 -2.69
C LEU A 94 5.26 10.33 -2.45
N ASP A 95 4.51 10.63 -3.52
CA ASP A 95 3.08 10.91 -3.46
C ASP A 95 2.28 9.65 -3.13
N VAL A 96 1.62 9.66 -1.97
CA VAL A 96 0.87 8.52 -1.45
C VAL A 96 -0.31 8.12 -2.35
N HIS A 97 -0.99 9.06 -3.00
CA HIS A 97 -2.08 8.71 -3.93
C HIS A 97 -1.53 8.01 -5.17
N LYS A 98 -0.42 8.50 -5.73
CA LYS A 98 0.18 7.83 -6.88
C LYS A 98 0.67 6.44 -6.51
N THR A 99 1.39 6.30 -5.40
CA THR A 99 1.91 4.99 -4.97
C THR A 99 0.79 4.00 -4.63
N LEU A 100 -0.33 4.47 -4.08
CA LEU A 100 -1.47 3.61 -3.71
C LEU A 100 -2.41 3.29 -4.88
N PHE A 101 -2.75 4.27 -5.72
CA PHE A 101 -3.85 4.17 -6.70
C PHE A 101 -3.40 4.06 -8.15
N VAL A 102 -2.21 4.57 -8.49
CA VAL A 102 -1.65 4.48 -9.85
C VAL A 102 -0.71 3.29 -9.95
N TYR A 103 0.18 3.19 -8.97
CA TYR A 103 1.27 2.24 -8.99
C TYR A 103 0.90 0.93 -8.29
N GLY A 104 0.58 0.97 -7.00
CA GLY A 104 0.18 -0.23 -6.27
C GLY A 104 1.34 -1.16 -5.88
N TRP A 105 2.59 -0.68 -5.90
CA TRP A 105 3.75 -1.36 -5.33
C TRP A 105 4.73 -0.38 -4.69
N GLY A 106 5.69 -0.91 -3.93
CA GLY A 106 6.81 -0.14 -3.42
C GLY A 106 7.68 -0.92 -2.43
N PHE A 107 8.67 -0.24 -1.86
CA PHE A 107 9.47 -0.76 -0.74
C PHE A 107 8.76 -0.52 0.59
N CYS A 108 9.39 -1.01 1.67
CA CYS A 108 8.97 -0.82 3.06
C CYS A 108 8.67 0.66 3.42
N ASP A 109 9.40 1.61 2.84
CA ASP A 109 9.16 3.05 2.98
C ASP A 109 7.82 3.50 2.36
N THR A 110 7.50 3.04 1.16
CA THR A 110 6.26 3.37 0.46
C THR A 110 5.04 2.89 1.24
N THR A 111 5.07 1.63 1.65
CA THR A 111 3.98 1.03 2.41
C THR A 111 3.79 1.69 3.77
N SER A 112 4.89 2.09 4.43
CA SER A 112 4.83 2.78 5.71
C SER A 112 4.28 4.22 5.59
N ARG A 113 4.61 4.95 4.51
CA ARG A 113 4.01 6.28 4.25
C ARG A 113 2.51 6.19 3.97
N ILE A 114 2.08 5.16 3.23
CA ILE A 114 0.66 4.90 2.99
C ILE A 114 -0.06 4.66 4.33
N ALA A 115 0.46 3.76 5.16
CA ALA A 115 -0.14 3.45 6.45
C ALA A 115 -0.18 4.68 7.38
N GLU A 116 0.91 5.44 7.44
CA GLU A 116 1.01 6.68 8.21
C GLU A 116 -0.05 7.69 7.79
N ALA A 117 -0.11 8.01 6.49
CA ALA A 117 -1.08 8.97 5.95
C ALA A 117 -2.53 8.48 6.09
N ALA A 118 -2.80 7.21 5.80
CA ALA A 118 -4.14 6.64 5.89
C ALA A 118 -4.68 6.70 7.31
N TRP A 119 -3.90 6.25 8.29
CA TRP A 119 -4.32 6.24 9.67
C TRP A 119 -4.45 7.64 10.25
N ALA A 120 -3.46 8.51 10.00
CA ALA A 120 -3.51 9.89 10.48
C ALA A 120 -4.75 10.64 9.95
N ARG A 121 -5.14 10.40 8.69
CA ARG A 121 -6.34 11.01 8.10
C ARG A 121 -7.63 10.38 8.61
N TYR A 122 -7.70 9.06 8.69
CA TYR A 122 -8.87 8.36 9.24
C TYR A 122 -9.17 8.78 10.69
N LYS A 123 -8.12 8.97 11.49
CA LYS A 123 -8.23 9.41 12.89
C LYS A 123 -8.32 10.92 13.05
N HIS A 124 -8.21 11.68 11.96
CA HIS A 124 -8.14 13.15 11.99
C HIS A 124 -7.09 13.68 12.97
N ASN A 125 -5.96 12.97 13.07
CA ASN A 125 -4.89 13.25 14.02
C ASN A 125 -3.53 12.95 13.38
N PRO A 126 -2.75 13.98 13.00
CA PRO A 126 -1.41 13.80 12.42
C PRO A 126 -0.44 13.02 13.32
N GLY A 127 -0.66 13.04 14.64
CA GLY A 127 0.14 12.29 15.61
C GLY A 127 -0.38 10.87 15.90
N ALA A 128 -1.40 10.38 15.18
CA ALA A 128 -1.93 9.03 15.40
C ALA A 128 -1.08 7.93 14.73
N ALA A 129 -0.12 8.29 13.87
CA ALA A 129 0.76 7.34 13.22
C ALA A 129 2.19 7.90 13.15
N GLN A 130 3.16 7.00 13.12
CA GLN A 130 4.55 7.34 12.91
C GLN A 130 5.20 6.31 12.00
N ARG A 131 5.81 6.80 10.92
CA ARG A 131 6.84 6.04 10.24
C ARG A 131 8.04 5.87 11.17
N VAL A 132 8.63 4.68 11.19
CA VAL A 132 9.82 4.38 11.98
C VAL A 132 10.88 3.68 11.12
N ILE A 133 12.14 3.72 11.54
CA ILE A 133 13.27 3.16 10.80
C ILE A 133 14.14 2.34 11.75
N THR A 134 14.71 1.26 11.24
CA THR A 134 15.88 0.60 11.80
C THR A 134 17.02 0.60 10.77
N GLN A 135 18.26 0.58 11.24
CA GLN A 135 19.44 0.37 10.40
C GLN A 135 20.06 -0.99 10.71
N HIS A 136 20.27 -1.79 9.68
CA HIS A 136 20.95 -3.08 9.77
C HIS A 136 22.47 -2.94 9.85
N GLU A 137 23.14 -3.99 10.32
CA GLU A 137 24.62 -4.03 10.42
C GLU A 137 25.32 -3.80 9.06
N ASP A 138 24.69 -4.23 7.96
CA ASP A 138 25.20 -4.00 6.59
C ASP A 138 25.02 -2.55 6.09
N GLY A 139 24.46 -1.67 6.93
CA GLY A 139 24.17 -0.27 6.64
C GLY A 139 22.83 -0.03 5.94
N GLY A 140 22.10 -1.09 5.58
CA GLY A 140 20.78 -1.01 4.97
C GLY A 140 19.71 -0.50 5.94
N TYR A 141 18.86 0.40 5.49
CA TYR A 141 17.72 0.87 6.28
C TYR A 141 16.47 0.06 5.98
N HIS A 142 15.67 -0.18 7.01
CA HIS A 142 14.34 -0.76 6.89
C HIS A 142 13.32 0.15 7.55
N THR A 143 12.23 0.44 6.84
CA THR A 143 11.16 1.34 7.30
C THR A 143 9.94 0.53 7.68
N MET A 144 9.39 0.84 8.84
CA MET A 144 8.17 0.24 9.38
C MET A 144 7.26 1.38 9.87
N TYR A 145 6.20 1.05 10.59
CA TYR A 145 5.38 2.07 11.22
C TYR A 145 4.82 1.61 12.56
N ARG A 146 4.39 2.58 13.36
CA ARG A 146 3.52 2.34 14.50
C ARG A 146 2.30 3.22 14.44
N LEU A 147 1.19 2.70 14.95
CA LEU A 147 -0.09 3.39 15.03
C LEU A 147 -0.46 3.58 16.50
N ASN A 148 -1.00 4.74 16.85
CA ASN A 148 -1.61 4.97 18.14
C ASN A 148 -3.01 4.37 18.10
N LEU A 149 -3.22 3.38 18.96
CA LEU A 149 -4.41 2.55 19.09
C LEU A 149 -4.93 2.78 20.51
N ASP A 150 -6.06 3.45 20.69
CA ASP A 150 -6.70 3.59 22.00
C ASP A 150 -5.75 4.07 23.13
N GLY A 151 -4.79 4.95 22.80
CA GLY A 151 -3.82 5.53 23.75
C GLY A 151 -2.53 4.71 23.96
N HIS A 152 -2.31 3.64 23.20
CA HIS A 152 -1.05 2.88 23.18
C HIS A 152 -0.51 2.76 21.75
N TRP A 153 0.80 2.59 21.60
CA TRP A 153 1.40 2.36 20.28
C TRP A 153 1.41 0.87 19.94
N GLY A 154 1.11 0.54 18.69
CA GLY A 154 1.26 -0.80 18.14
C GLY A 154 2.20 -0.78 16.93
N ALA A 155 3.15 -1.73 16.90
CA ALA A 155 4.15 -1.88 15.85
C ALA A 155 3.67 -2.76 14.69
N PHE A 156 3.96 -2.31 13.46
CA PHE A 156 3.59 -2.99 12.23
C PHE A 156 4.75 -2.96 11.25
N ASP A 157 5.10 -4.13 10.73
CA ASP A 157 6.08 -4.28 9.68
C ASP A 157 5.40 -4.68 8.36
N PRO A 158 5.26 -3.76 7.40
CA PRO A 158 4.60 -4.08 6.13
C PRO A 158 5.42 -5.02 5.24
N ARG A 159 6.75 -5.02 5.35
CA ARG A 159 7.65 -5.81 4.51
C ARG A 159 7.75 -7.24 5.01
N TYR A 160 7.96 -7.38 6.31
CA TYR A 160 8.07 -8.69 6.95
C TYR A 160 6.71 -9.23 7.36
N GLY A 161 5.64 -8.47 7.09
CA GLY A 161 4.25 -8.90 7.12
C GLY A 161 3.73 -9.26 8.52
N TYR A 162 4.30 -8.63 9.56
CA TYR A 162 3.92 -8.94 10.93
C TYR A 162 3.43 -7.72 11.72
N TYR A 163 2.56 -8.05 12.68
CA TYR A 163 2.39 -7.36 13.94
C TYR A 163 2.36 -8.44 15.01
N LEU A 164 2.81 -8.12 16.22
CA LEU A 164 2.82 -9.05 17.36
C LEU A 164 1.73 -8.65 18.35
N ILE A 165 1.02 -9.64 18.89
CA ILE A 165 -0.01 -9.43 19.92
C ILE A 165 0.48 -9.94 21.27
N ASP A 166 -0.04 -9.39 22.37
CA ASP A 166 0.42 -9.76 23.71
C ASP A 166 -0.14 -11.10 24.23
N HIS A 167 -1.35 -11.47 23.82
CA HIS A 167 -1.97 -12.78 24.06
C HIS A 167 -2.80 -13.27 22.85
N ASP A 168 -3.18 -14.55 22.83
CA ASP A 168 -3.89 -15.15 21.69
C ASP A 168 -5.41 -14.92 21.72
N ALA A 169 -5.85 -13.68 21.49
CA ALA A 169 -7.26 -13.35 21.35
C ALA A 169 -7.49 -12.23 20.31
N PRO A 170 -8.71 -12.11 19.75
CA PRO A 170 -9.04 -11.01 18.85
C PRO A 170 -8.86 -9.63 19.49
N ASP A 171 -9.15 -9.49 20.78
CA ASP A 171 -9.05 -8.24 21.53
C ASP A 171 -7.62 -7.91 22.02
N ALA A 172 -6.65 -8.79 21.75
CA ALA A 172 -5.27 -8.58 22.18
C ALA A 172 -4.68 -7.32 21.53
N ARG A 173 -4.03 -6.49 22.35
CA ARG A 173 -3.34 -5.30 21.85
C ARG A 173 -2.13 -5.71 21.01
N ILE A 174 -1.66 -4.76 20.22
CA ILE A 174 -0.45 -4.93 19.43
C ILE A 174 0.73 -4.41 20.25
N LEU A 175 1.83 -5.17 20.26
CA LEU A 175 3.08 -4.81 20.93
C LEU A 175 3.73 -3.62 20.23
N ASP A 176 4.37 -2.72 20.97
CA ASP A 176 5.18 -1.63 20.39
C ASP A 176 6.64 -2.07 20.15
N TRP A 177 7.44 -1.25 19.48
CA TRP A 177 8.84 -1.55 19.11
C TRP A 177 9.75 -1.88 20.29
N ALA A 178 9.54 -1.23 21.45
CA ALA A 178 10.25 -1.57 22.68
C ALA A 178 9.92 -2.97 23.19
N GLU A 179 8.80 -3.57 22.78
CA GLU A 179 8.41 -4.93 23.18
C GLU A 179 8.69 -5.96 22.08
N VAL A 180 8.74 -5.53 20.81
CA VAL A 180 9.09 -6.37 19.65
C VAL A 180 10.53 -6.88 19.76
N GLY A 181 11.47 -6.05 20.21
CA GLY A 181 12.87 -6.45 20.40
C GLY A 181 13.12 -7.48 21.52
N VAL A 182 12.07 -7.91 22.22
CA VAL A 182 12.15 -9.00 23.20
C VAL A 182 11.89 -10.34 22.49
N ASP A 183 12.95 -11.11 22.25
CA ASP A 183 12.92 -12.45 21.62
C ASP A 183 11.76 -13.34 22.08
N ALA A 184 11.47 -13.36 23.38
CA ALA A 184 10.40 -14.18 23.96
C ALA A 184 9.01 -13.78 23.43
N ASN A 185 8.78 -12.49 23.15
CA ASN A 185 7.54 -12.00 22.55
C ASN A 185 7.40 -12.44 21.09
N ILE A 186 8.49 -12.44 20.34
CA ILE A 186 8.52 -12.97 18.97
C ILE A 186 8.22 -14.48 19.00
N ARG A 187 8.93 -15.25 19.84
CA ARG A 187 8.78 -16.71 19.96
C ARG A 187 7.37 -17.12 20.39
N LYS A 188 6.80 -16.50 21.42
CA LYS A 188 5.45 -16.84 21.90
C LYS A 188 4.38 -16.53 20.84
N ASN A 189 4.54 -15.42 20.10
CA ASN A 189 3.62 -15.07 19.02
C ASN A 189 3.60 -16.14 17.93
N GLN A 190 4.69 -16.91 17.75
CA GLN A 190 4.79 -17.92 16.69
C GLN A 190 3.57 -18.84 16.64
N THR A 191 3.01 -19.20 17.80
CA THR A 191 1.94 -20.18 17.96
C THR A 191 0.54 -19.57 17.97
N TYR A 192 0.41 -18.25 18.20
CA TYR A 192 -0.89 -17.59 18.30
C TYR A 192 -1.68 -17.69 16.99
N ARG A 193 -2.98 -17.96 17.11
CA ARG A 193 -3.91 -18.06 15.97
C ARG A 193 -4.38 -16.69 15.50
N ASN A 194 -4.42 -15.69 16.38
CA ASN A 194 -4.99 -14.37 16.10
C ASN A 194 -3.96 -13.29 15.70
N ARG A 195 -2.67 -13.62 15.66
CA ARG A 195 -1.64 -12.67 15.16
C ARG A 195 -1.76 -12.46 13.65
N SER A 196 -0.98 -11.54 13.09
CA SER A 196 -0.77 -11.48 11.64
C SER A 196 -0.27 -12.83 11.18
N LYS A 197 -1.16 -13.63 10.61
CA LYS A 197 -0.82 -14.95 10.13
C LYS A 197 -1.60 -15.28 8.86
N PRO A 198 -0.96 -16.03 7.97
CA PRO A 198 0.49 -15.99 7.71
C PRO A 198 0.92 -14.99 6.63
N PHE A 199 1.98 -14.23 6.92
CA PHE A 199 2.62 -13.36 5.94
C PHE A 199 4.09 -13.09 6.24
N PHE A 200 4.82 -14.13 6.64
CA PHE A 200 6.22 -14.14 6.26
C PHE A 200 6.23 -14.60 4.82
N GLU A 201 6.23 -13.66 3.87
CA GLU A 201 6.38 -14.00 2.45
C GLU A 201 7.61 -14.92 2.31
N TYR A 202 8.68 -14.64 3.06
CA TYR A 202 9.80 -15.56 3.28
C TYR A 202 9.85 -16.02 4.75
N PHE A 203 8.98 -16.95 5.14
CA PHE A 203 9.10 -17.61 6.44
C PHE A 203 10.51 -18.22 6.57
N GLY A 204 11.26 -17.80 7.59
CA GLY A 204 12.72 -17.95 7.63
C GLY A 204 13.37 -16.57 7.76
N ALA A 205 14.02 -16.08 6.70
CA ALA A 205 14.83 -14.87 6.73
C ALA A 205 14.10 -13.64 7.32
N GLU A 206 12.83 -13.39 6.98
CA GLU A 206 12.13 -12.20 7.51
C GLU A 206 11.70 -12.37 8.97
N TRP A 207 11.54 -13.62 9.42
CA TRP A 207 11.37 -13.91 10.84
C TRP A 207 12.69 -13.79 11.60
N GLU A 208 13.81 -14.23 10.99
CA GLU A 208 15.15 -14.04 11.54
C GLU A 208 15.50 -12.56 11.68
N ARG A 209 15.10 -11.73 10.71
CA ARG A 209 15.27 -10.27 10.80
C ARG A 209 14.47 -9.63 11.93
N ALA A 210 13.30 -10.17 12.29
CA ALA A 210 12.57 -9.68 13.47
C ALA A 210 13.38 -9.89 14.77
N PHE A 211 14.19 -10.95 14.86
CA PHE A 211 15.08 -11.20 16.01
C PHE A 211 16.33 -10.32 16.03
N LEU A 212 16.62 -9.57 14.96
CA LEU A 212 17.72 -8.62 14.97
C LEU A 212 17.36 -7.36 15.76
N ILE A 213 16.07 -7.00 15.80
CA ILE A 213 15.58 -5.79 16.46
C ILE A 213 15.87 -5.85 17.96
N ASN A 214 16.50 -4.80 18.46
CA ASN A 214 16.84 -4.62 19.86
C ASN A 214 15.68 -3.98 20.65
N GLU A 215 15.65 -4.19 21.96
CA GLU A 215 14.67 -3.62 22.90
C GLU A 215 14.91 -2.11 23.13
N CYS A 216 14.78 -1.30 22.07
CA CYS A 216 15.07 0.13 22.07
C CYS A 216 14.19 0.87 21.05
N PHE A 217 13.73 2.05 21.47
CA PHE A 217 13.02 2.99 20.62
C PHE A 217 13.51 4.41 20.89
N TYR A 218 13.76 5.17 19.82
CA TYR A 218 14.12 6.58 19.88
C TYR A 218 13.03 7.44 19.24
N GLU A 219 12.65 8.54 19.91
CA GLU A 219 11.59 9.44 19.43
C GLU A 219 11.96 10.25 18.17
N SER A 220 13.21 10.18 17.71
CA SER A 220 13.66 10.80 16.45
C SER A 220 14.99 10.22 15.96
N GLU A 221 15.30 10.44 14.67
CA GLU A 221 16.63 10.17 14.08
C GLU A 221 17.75 10.91 14.82
N ALA A 222 17.49 12.14 15.28
CA ALA A 222 18.46 12.92 16.04
C ALA A 222 18.80 12.25 17.38
N ALA A 223 17.79 11.81 18.13
CA ALA A 223 17.99 11.09 19.39
C ALA A 223 18.73 9.76 19.20
N TRP A 224 18.45 9.05 18.10
CA TRP A 224 19.18 7.83 17.72
C TRP A 224 20.64 8.13 17.35
N THR A 225 20.89 9.21 16.60
CA THR A 225 22.24 9.66 16.24
C THR A 225 23.04 10.08 17.48
N ASP A 226 22.42 10.82 18.40
CA ASP A 226 23.04 11.24 19.66
C ASP A 226 23.41 10.06 20.56
N ALA A 227 22.67 8.95 20.45
CA ALA A 227 22.97 7.67 21.12
C ALA A 227 24.07 6.85 20.40
N GLY A 228 24.67 7.38 19.33
CA GLY A 228 25.73 6.72 18.57
C GLY A 228 25.24 5.83 17.44
N SER A 229 24.01 6.02 16.95
CA SER A 229 23.40 5.26 15.85
C SER A 229 23.44 3.75 16.05
N PRO A 230 22.94 3.21 17.18
CA PRO A 230 22.95 1.77 17.43
C PRO A 230 22.17 1.03 16.34
N VAL A 231 22.80 0.01 15.76
CA VAL A 231 22.17 -0.88 14.77
C VAL A 231 21.01 -1.63 15.40
N GLU A 232 20.04 -1.96 14.57
CA GLU A 232 18.83 -2.71 14.93
C GLU A 232 17.97 -2.07 16.03
N CYS A 233 18.22 -0.80 16.34
CA CYS A 233 17.33 0.02 17.15
C CYS A 233 16.39 0.84 16.28
N VAL A 234 15.14 0.93 16.73
CA VAL A 234 14.09 1.64 15.99
C VAL A 234 14.07 3.12 16.38
N PHE A 235 13.88 4.00 15.41
CA PHE A 235 13.65 5.42 15.66
C PHE A 235 12.48 5.97 14.84
N ALA A 236 11.75 6.93 15.39
CA ALA A 236 10.70 7.62 14.67
C ALA A 236 11.26 8.57 13.60
N ASP A 237 10.64 8.57 12.43
CA ASP A 237 10.89 9.54 11.37
C ASP A 237 9.60 9.82 10.58
N PRO A 238 8.63 10.50 11.22
CA PRO A 238 7.34 10.76 10.62
C PRO A 238 7.48 11.63 9.36
N LYS A 239 6.81 11.25 8.27
CA LYS A 239 6.88 11.98 6.99
C LYS A 239 5.55 12.57 6.55
N TYR A 240 4.45 12.15 7.18
CA TYR A 240 3.13 12.70 6.86
C TYR A 240 3.00 14.16 7.31
N ASP A 241 2.64 15.01 6.36
CA ASP A 241 2.24 16.40 6.59
C ASP A 241 0.79 16.58 6.11
N PRO A 242 -0.15 16.97 6.99
CA PRO A 242 -1.55 17.17 6.63
C PRO A 242 -1.78 18.31 5.63
N GLN A 243 -0.80 19.18 5.41
CA GLN A 243 -0.86 20.26 4.41
C GLN A 243 -0.48 19.79 3.01
N VAL A 244 0.21 18.65 2.88
CA VAL A 244 0.59 18.09 1.58
C VAL A 244 -0.67 17.69 0.82
N ARG A 245 -0.82 18.26 -0.37
CA ARG A 245 -1.85 17.85 -1.32
C ARG A 245 -1.33 16.67 -2.11
N PHE A 246 -2.01 15.54 -1.99
CA PHE A 246 -1.76 14.39 -2.85
C PHE A 246 -2.31 14.62 -4.27
N HIS A 247 -1.83 13.80 -5.20
CA HIS A 247 -2.26 13.83 -6.58
C HIS A 247 -3.78 13.72 -6.70
N ASP A 248 -4.35 14.55 -7.57
CA ASP A 248 -5.77 14.49 -7.87
C ASP A 248 -6.06 13.24 -8.72
N MET A 249 -6.87 12.33 -8.19
CA MET A 249 -7.29 11.13 -8.88
C MET A 249 -8.65 11.29 -9.55
N ASP A 250 -9.26 12.48 -9.49
CA ASP A 250 -10.50 12.76 -10.19
C ASP A 250 -10.24 12.83 -11.70
N PHE A 251 -10.95 12.00 -12.46
CA PHE A 251 -10.97 12.05 -13.91
C PHE A 251 -12.40 12.27 -14.41
N THR A 252 -12.55 13.05 -15.47
CA THR A 252 -13.85 13.30 -16.11
C THR A 252 -13.86 12.62 -17.47
N LEU A 253 -14.79 11.68 -17.67
CA LEU A 253 -15.10 11.16 -19.00
C LEU A 253 -16.25 11.98 -19.59
N LEU A 254 -15.95 12.65 -20.69
CA LEU A 254 -16.96 13.36 -21.44
C LEU A 254 -17.81 12.34 -22.24
N PRO A 255 -19.08 12.66 -22.55
CA PRO A 255 -19.91 11.82 -23.40
C PRO A 255 -19.21 11.49 -24.72
N GLY A 256 -19.21 10.20 -25.09
CA GLY A 256 -18.51 9.72 -26.28
C GLY A 256 -17.03 9.38 -26.07
N MET A 257 -16.46 9.62 -24.89
CA MET A 257 -15.15 9.08 -24.52
C MET A 257 -15.26 7.61 -24.14
N THR A 258 -14.33 6.80 -24.64
CA THR A 258 -14.09 5.43 -24.21
C THR A 258 -12.72 5.35 -23.55
N ILE A 259 -12.62 4.61 -22.44
CA ILE A 259 -11.33 4.17 -21.92
C ILE A 259 -11.06 2.83 -22.58
N GLU A 260 -10.04 2.79 -23.44
CA GLU A 260 -9.52 1.56 -24.00
C GLU A 260 -8.15 1.30 -23.37
N ARG A 261 -8.02 0.17 -22.66
CA ARG A 261 -6.74 -0.27 -22.11
C ARG A 261 -6.05 -1.10 -23.17
N PHE A 262 -5.03 -0.52 -23.80
CA PHE A 262 -4.15 -1.24 -24.70
C PHE A 262 -3.03 -1.90 -23.91
N TRP A 263 -2.93 -3.21 -24.01
CA TRP A 263 -1.80 -3.99 -23.50
C TRP A 263 -1.17 -4.72 -24.68
N ASP A 264 -0.14 -4.11 -25.25
CA ASP A 264 0.64 -4.69 -26.34
C ASP A 264 2.12 -4.36 -26.11
N ASN A 265 2.87 -5.34 -25.60
CA ASN A 265 4.33 -5.28 -25.48
C ASN A 265 5.00 -6.16 -26.54
N SER A 266 4.35 -6.39 -27.70
CA SER A 266 4.97 -7.11 -28.82
C SER A 266 6.27 -6.44 -29.30
N GLU A 267 6.43 -5.13 -29.07
CA GLU A 267 7.67 -4.41 -29.34
C GLU A 267 8.82 -4.73 -28.37
N ARG A 268 8.55 -5.41 -27.24
CA ARG A 268 9.53 -5.79 -26.21
C ARG A 268 10.35 -4.61 -25.69
N LYS A 269 9.71 -3.45 -25.52
CA LYS A 269 10.36 -2.22 -25.06
C LYS A 269 10.03 -1.97 -23.60
N PHE A 270 11.00 -2.18 -22.74
CA PHE A 270 10.89 -1.89 -21.32
C PHE A 270 11.25 -0.43 -21.04
N TYR A 271 10.48 0.24 -20.21
CA TYR A 271 10.89 1.55 -19.70
C TYR A 271 12.02 1.35 -18.71
N ARG A 272 13.17 1.97 -18.95
CA ARG A 272 14.24 2.10 -17.97
C ARG A 272 14.39 3.57 -17.67
N PRO A 273 14.16 4.03 -16.43
CA PRO A 273 14.39 5.42 -16.11
C PRO A 273 15.88 5.74 -16.32
N THR A 274 16.19 6.95 -16.78
CA THR A 274 17.55 7.28 -17.23
C THR A 274 18.37 8.03 -16.18
N SER A 275 17.78 8.44 -15.06
CA SER A 275 18.52 9.02 -13.94
C SER A 275 19.50 8.00 -13.33
N LYS A 276 20.68 8.50 -12.90
CA LYS A 276 21.73 7.64 -12.30
C LYS A 276 21.24 6.86 -11.06
N ARG A 277 20.26 7.43 -10.33
CA ARG A 277 19.66 6.80 -9.15
C ARG A 277 18.80 5.61 -9.57
N ALA A 278 17.97 5.81 -10.58
CA ALA A 278 17.03 4.82 -11.07
C ALA A 278 17.69 3.72 -11.91
N GLN A 279 18.85 3.98 -12.53
CA GLN A 279 19.61 2.97 -13.28
C GLN A 279 20.16 1.82 -12.41
N ARG A 280 20.04 1.89 -11.09
CA ARG A 280 20.33 0.79 -10.16
C ARG A 280 19.19 -0.21 -10.05
N GLU A 281 18.01 0.18 -10.50
CA GLU A 281 16.80 -0.63 -10.49
C GLU A 281 16.69 -1.37 -11.83
N GLU A 282 15.98 -2.50 -11.83
CA GLU A 282 15.64 -3.19 -13.07
C GLU A 282 14.64 -2.38 -13.92
N ALA A 283 14.40 -2.83 -15.15
CA ALA A 283 13.46 -2.16 -16.03
C ALA A 283 12.01 -2.22 -15.51
N PHE A 284 11.26 -1.14 -15.72
CA PHE A 284 9.80 -1.11 -15.56
C PHE A 284 9.12 -1.98 -16.62
N LEU A 285 8.13 -2.74 -16.18
CA LEU A 285 7.38 -3.67 -17.02
C LEU A 285 6.15 -2.94 -17.59
N PRO A 286 6.08 -2.66 -18.91
CA PRO A 286 5.06 -1.80 -19.52
C PRO A 286 3.62 -2.32 -19.40
N GLU A 287 3.46 -3.61 -19.14
CA GLU A 287 2.18 -4.31 -19.07
C GLU A 287 1.36 -4.00 -17.81
N GLY A 288 1.83 -3.11 -16.92
CA GLY A 288 1.18 -2.85 -15.63
C GLY A 288 1.10 -4.10 -14.74
N ARG A 289 1.76 -5.20 -15.13
CA ARG A 289 1.86 -6.42 -14.35
C ARG A 289 3.05 -6.24 -13.41
N PHE A 290 2.74 -5.92 -12.17
CA PHE A 290 3.70 -5.91 -11.09
C PHE A 290 3.98 -7.35 -10.69
N TYR A 291 5.17 -7.84 -11.05
CA TYR A 291 5.77 -9.10 -10.60
C TYR A 291 4.95 -10.37 -10.87
N ARG A 292 5.63 -11.34 -11.47
CA ARG A 292 5.12 -12.69 -11.64
C ARG A 292 5.12 -13.42 -10.29
N VAL A 293 4.22 -13.10 -9.38
CA VAL A 293 4.03 -13.97 -8.21
C VAL A 293 3.38 -15.26 -8.70
N THR A 294 4.20 -16.30 -8.90
CA THR A 294 3.66 -17.62 -9.23
C THR A 294 3.09 -18.24 -7.97
N GLU A 295 2.11 -19.13 -8.10
CA GLU A 295 1.64 -19.93 -6.97
C GLU A 295 2.74 -20.83 -6.37
N GLU A 296 3.88 -20.98 -7.06
CA GLU A 296 5.05 -21.74 -6.64
C GLU A 296 6.13 -20.87 -6.00
N MET A 297 6.06 -19.54 -6.14
CA MET A 297 6.98 -18.64 -5.44
C MET A 297 6.87 -18.85 -3.95
N LEU A 298 8.00 -18.63 -3.25
CA LEU A 298 8.07 -18.77 -1.80
C LEU A 298 7.70 -20.21 -1.37
N ASP A 299 8.19 -21.22 -2.11
CA ASP A 299 7.85 -22.64 -1.91
C ASP A 299 6.34 -22.93 -1.94
N GLY A 300 5.60 -22.14 -2.72
CA GLY A 300 4.14 -22.17 -2.80
C GLY A 300 3.43 -21.89 -1.47
N ASN A 301 4.12 -21.22 -0.56
CA ASN A 301 3.60 -20.88 0.75
C ASN A 301 2.48 -19.85 0.64
N TRP A 302 2.66 -18.82 -0.20
CA TRP A 302 1.76 -17.66 -0.18
C TRP A 302 0.29 -17.98 -0.47
N PRO A 303 -0.15 -18.82 -1.44
CA PRO A 303 -1.58 -19.01 -1.71
C PRO A 303 -2.33 -19.65 -0.54
N LYS A 304 -1.62 -20.50 0.22
CA LYS A 304 -2.16 -21.20 1.39
C LYS A 304 -2.20 -20.31 2.63
N HIS A 305 -1.31 -19.34 2.67
CA HIS A 305 -0.94 -18.69 3.90
C HIS A 305 -1.28 -17.20 3.94
N ASP A 306 -1.34 -16.53 2.80
CA ASP A 306 -1.76 -15.14 2.65
C ASP A 306 -3.29 -15.01 2.82
N PRO A 307 -3.83 -14.42 3.91
CA PRO A 307 -5.27 -14.19 4.06
C PRO A 307 -5.85 -13.19 3.04
N ASN A 308 -5.03 -12.41 2.35
CA ASN A 308 -5.44 -11.59 1.21
C ASN A 308 -5.48 -12.39 -0.12
N PHE A 309 -4.89 -13.59 -0.21
CA PHE A 309 -4.91 -14.41 -1.43
C PHE A 309 -6.35 -14.65 -1.90
N ALA A 310 -7.25 -15.01 -0.99
CA ALA A 310 -8.66 -15.21 -1.34
C ALA A 310 -9.32 -13.94 -1.91
N LYS A 311 -8.92 -12.75 -1.42
CA LYS A 311 -9.39 -11.46 -1.93
C LYS A 311 -8.76 -11.13 -3.29
N ALA A 312 -7.50 -11.50 -3.50
CA ALA A 312 -6.74 -11.21 -4.73
C ALA A 312 -6.98 -12.22 -5.86
N ALA A 313 -7.28 -13.49 -5.54
CA ALA A 313 -7.35 -14.62 -6.46
C ALA A 313 -8.26 -14.37 -7.69
N PRO A 314 -9.45 -13.75 -7.56
CA PRO A 314 -10.29 -13.42 -8.72
C PRO A 314 -9.66 -12.42 -9.70
N TYR A 315 -8.64 -11.69 -9.27
CA TYR A 315 -7.96 -10.64 -10.02
C TYR A 315 -6.57 -11.06 -10.51
N LEU A 316 -6.10 -12.27 -10.17
CA LEU A 316 -4.82 -12.78 -10.65
C LEU A 316 -4.92 -13.19 -12.12
N ALA A 317 -3.88 -12.88 -12.89
CA ALA A 317 -3.78 -13.26 -14.30
C ALA A 317 -2.42 -13.94 -14.57
N ARG A 318 -2.43 -14.94 -15.45
CA ARG A 318 -1.21 -15.60 -15.90
C ARG A 318 -0.47 -14.68 -16.89
N VAL A 319 0.80 -14.40 -16.60
CA VAL A 319 1.67 -13.68 -17.53
C VAL A 319 2.04 -14.61 -18.70
N PRO A 320 1.86 -14.21 -19.98
CA PRO A 320 2.36 -14.94 -21.14
C PRO A 320 3.88 -15.12 -21.09
N ALA A 321 4.35 -16.23 -21.63
CA ALA A 321 5.75 -16.63 -21.53
C ALA A 321 6.68 -15.84 -22.48
N ASP A 322 6.15 -15.19 -23.51
CA ASP A 322 6.86 -14.70 -24.71
C ASP A 322 7.03 -13.17 -24.80
N GLU A 323 6.70 -12.47 -23.73
CA GLU A 323 6.72 -11.00 -23.61
C GLU A 323 8.15 -10.41 -23.45
N GLY A 324 9.20 -11.25 -23.43
CA GLY A 324 10.60 -10.83 -23.38
C GLY A 324 11.12 -10.40 -22.00
N TYR A 325 10.41 -10.76 -20.93
CA TYR A 325 10.84 -10.54 -19.53
C TYR A 325 12.06 -11.39 -19.15
N ASN A 326 12.84 -10.90 -18.18
CA ASN A 326 13.95 -11.67 -17.61
C ASN A 326 13.40 -12.92 -16.89
N GLU A 327 13.85 -14.10 -17.27
CA GLU A 327 13.43 -15.39 -16.69
C GLU A 327 13.91 -15.60 -15.25
N GLN A 328 14.90 -14.82 -14.79
CA GLN A 328 15.51 -14.92 -13.47
C GLN A 328 14.87 -14.02 -12.40
N VAL A 329 13.81 -13.28 -12.75
CA VAL A 329 13.10 -12.34 -11.86
C VAL A 329 11.72 -12.83 -11.49
#